data_AF-A0A0R3TWH7-F1
#
_entry.id   AF-A0A0R3TWH7-F1
#
_cell.length_a   1.000
_cell.length_b   1.000
_cell.length_c   1.000
_cell.angle_alpha   90.00
_cell.angle_beta   90.00
_cell.angle_gamma   90.00
#
_symmetry.space_group_name_H-M   'P 1'
#
loop_
_entity.id
_entity.type
_entity.pdbx_description
1 polymer ?
#
loop_
_entity_poly.entity_id
_entity_poly.type
_entity_poly.pdbx_seq_one_letter_code
_entity_poly.pdbx_strand_id
1 'polypeptide(L)'
;MLKSNPLELIYSNEDPATYLHYNGNRTTPDLLLASSDISEHTRRKIIDDPGSGHKPIIASITIGSKSMTWKVPTKLSWNFRKADWPRFTNILDNELHTSPLNFNQRADKLCNDITNIMIRCAKKTII
;
A
#
# COMPACT_ATOMS: atom_id res chain seq x y z
N MET A 1 -16.10 28.55 4.64
CA MET A 1 -15.36 28.30 3.38
C MET A 1 -14.97 26.84 3.36
N LEU A 2 -15.70 26.00 2.62
CA LEU A 2 -15.39 24.56 2.51
C LEU A 2 -14.06 24.43 1.77
N LYS A 3 -13.06 23.80 2.41
CA LYS A 3 -11.82 23.39 1.74
C LYS A 3 -12.14 22.20 0.85
N SER A 4 -12.77 22.43 -0.31
CA SER A 4 -12.91 21.39 -1.33
C SER A 4 -11.59 21.31 -2.09
N ASN A 5 -10.72 20.38 -1.70
CA ASN A 5 -9.63 19.98 -2.59
C ASN A 5 -10.29 19.22 -3.76
N PRO A 6 -10.10 19.65 -5.01
CA PRO A 6 -10.62 18.90 -6.13
C PRO A 6 -9.93 17.53 -6.18
N LEU A 7 -10.70 16.49 -6.47
CA LEU A 7 -10.19 15.15 -6.76
C LEU A 7 -10.13 14.99 -8.27
N GLU A 8 -8.98 14.56 -8.77
CA GLU A 8 -8.71 14.31 -10.17
C GLU A 8 -8.61 12.81 -10.43
N LEU A 9 -9.18 12.40 -11.55
CA LEU A 9 -9.05 11.04 -12.06
C LEU A 9 -7.73 10.90 -12.79
N ILE A 10 -6.85 10.03 -12.27
CA ILE A 10 -5.63 9.64 -12.94
C ILE A 10 -5.98 8.52 -13.91
N TYR A 11 -6.06 8.86 -15.19
CA TYR A 11 -6.49 7.96 -16.26
C TYR A 11 -5.79 8.31 -17.57
N SER A 12 -5.52 7.28 -18.38
CA SER A 12 -4.98 7.38 -19.73
C SER A 12 -5.77 6.42 -20.63
N ASN A 13 -6.08 6.84 -21.85
CA ASN A 13 -6.80 6.00 -22.81
C ASN A 13 -5.91 4.87 -23.36
N GLU A 14 -4.60 5.04 -23.25
CA GLU A 14 -3.58 4.10 -23.69
C GLU A 14 -3.40 2.93 -22.70
N ASP A 15 -3.95 3.06 -21.49
CA ASP A 15 -3.90 2.02 -20.49
C ASP A 15 -4.74 0.80 -20.88
N PRO A 16 -4.26 -0.43 -20.61
CA PRO A 16 -5.06 -1.62 -20.79
C PRO A 16 -6.26 -1.61 -19.83
N ALA A 17 -7.30 -2.39 -20.13
CA ALA A 17 -8.40 -2.57 -19.20
C ALA A 17 -7.93 -3.19 -17.86
N THR A 18 -8.48 -2.70 -16.75
CA THR A 18 -8.11 -3.19 -15.40
C THR A 18 -8.82 -4.48 -15.04
N TYR A 19 -9.84 -4.90 -15.79
CA TYR A 19 -10.55 -6.14 -15.53
C TYR A 19 -10.82 -6.92 -16.82
N LEU A 20 -10.44 -8.21 -16.79
CA LEU A 20 -10.80 -9.21 -17.77
C LEU A 20 -11.92 -10.09 -17.20
N HIS A 21 -13.11 -9.96 -17.77
CA HIS A 21 -14.26 -10.79 -17.43
C HIS A 21 -14.05 -12.23 -17.92
N TYR A 22 -14.72 -13.19 -17.28
CA TYR A 22 -14.72 -14.59 -17.71
C TYR A 22 -15.28 -14.80 -19.14
N ASN A 23 -16.11 -13.88 -19.62
CA ASN A 23 -16.68 -13.88 -20.98
C ASN A 23 -15.73 -13.28 -22.04
N GLY A 24 -14.51 -12.87 -21.65
CA GLY A 24 -13.53 -12.25 -22.53
C GLY A 24 -13.66 -10.73 -22.68
N ASN A 25 -14.72 -10.12 -22.14
CA ASN A 25 -14.88 -8.67 -22.15
C ASN A 25 -13.85 -7.99 -21.25
N ARG A 26 -13.44 -6.79 -21.66
CA ARG A 26 -12.44 -5.98 -20.96
C ARG A 26 -13.10 -4.69 -20.48
N THR A 27 -13.02 -4.41 -19.19
CA THR A 27 -13.59 -3.19 -18.57
C THR A 27 -12.62 -2.56 -17.60
N THR A 28 -12.86 -1.30 -17.22
CA THR A 28 -11.99 -0.54 -16.32
C THR A 28 -12.77 -0.05 -15.09
N PRO A 29 -13.25 -0.95 -14.20
CA PRO A 29 -13.97 -0.56 -13.00
C PRO A 29 -13.06 0.03 -11.91
N ASP A 30 -11.75 -0.24 -11.97
CA ASP A 30 -10.80 0.16 -10.95
C ASP A 30 -10.24 1.56 -11.27
N LEU A 31 -10.45 2.52 -10.35
CA LEU A 31 -10.14 3.93 -10.55
C LEU A 31 -9.03 4.39 -9.59
N LEU A 32 -8.13 5.23 -10.10
CA LEU A 32 -7.16 5.95 -9.29
C LEU A 32 -7.54 7.42 -9.22
N LEU A 33 -7.87 7.89 -8.03
CA LEU A 33 -8.14 9.31 -7.75
C LEU A 33 -6.99 9.89 -6.94
N ALA A 34 -6.60 11.11 -7.26
CA ALA A 34 -5.61 11.88 -6.51
C ALA A 34 -6.16 13.28 -6.26
N SER A 35 -5.78 13.90 -5.15
CA SER A 35 -6.07 15.33 -4.93
C SER A 35 -5.27 16.16 -5.94
N SER A 36 -5.83 17.27 -6.42
CA SER A 36 -5.21 18.13 -7.45
C SER A 36 -3.80 18.63 -7.09
N ASP A 37 -3.49 18.73 -5.79
CA ASP A 37 -2.16 19.13 -5.30
C ASP A 37 -1.07 18.07 -5.57
N ILE A 38 -1.45 16.81 -5.79
CA ILE A 38 -0.53 15.71 -6.04
C ILE A 38 -0.80 14.97 -7.37
N SER A 39 -1.87 15.33 -8.10
CA SER A 39 -2.30 14.63 -9.32
C SER A 39 -1.23 14.66 -10.41
N GLU A 40 -0.63 15.83 -10.65
CA GLU A 40 0.46 16.01 -11.63
C GLU A 40 1.71 15.17 -11.30
N HIS A 41 1.91 14.86 -10.02
CA HIS A 41 3.03 14.06 -9.52
C HIS A 41 2.69 12.57 -9.39
N THR A 42 1.44 12.21 -9.65
CA THR A 42 0.92 10.84 -9.55
C THR A 42 0.89 10.20 -10.92
N ARG A 43 1.60 9.08 -11.06
CA ARG A 43 1.56 8.23 -12.26
C ARG A 43 0.85 6.93 -11.93
N ARG A 44 0.17 6.37 -12.92
CA ARG A 44 -0.42 5.02 -12.83
C ARG A 44 0.24 4.10 -13.83
N LYS A 45 0.32 2.83 -13.48
CA LYS A 45 0.71 1.74 -14.37
C LYS A 45 -0.14 0.52 -14.05
N ILE A 46 -0.76 -0.05 -15.07
CA ILE A 46 -1.47 -1.31 -14.93
C ILE A 46 -0.48 -2.44 -15.20
N ILE A 47 -0.44 -3.42 -14.30
CA ILE A 47 0.40 -4.61 -14.44
C ILE A 47 -0.47 -5.84 -14.66
N ASP A 48 0.02 -6.80 -15.43
CA ASP A 48 -0.64 -8.08 -15.57
C ASP A 48 -0.50 -8.90 -14.29
N ASP A 49 -1.59 -9.53 -13.86
CA ASP A 49 -1.63 -10.47 -12.76
C ASP A 49 -1.92 -11.88 -13.29
N PRO A 50 -1.11 -12.90 -12.96
CA PRO A 50 -1.26 -14.23 -13.53
C PRO A 50 -2.45 -15.02 -12.96
N GLY A 51 -3.17 -14.53 -11.95
CA GLY A 51 -4.17 -15.33 -11.21
C GLY A 51 -5.57 -14.70 -11.07
N SER A 52 -5.73 -13.42 -11.39
CA SER A 52 -6.96 -12.66 -11.22
C SER A 52 -7.44 -12.06 -12.54
N GLY A 53 -8.77 -11.97 -12.71
CA GLY A 53 -9.35 -11.14 -13.77
C GLY A 53 -9.05 -9.66 -13.56
N HIS A 54 -8.89 -9.22 -12.31
CA HIS A 54 -8.49 -7.85 -11.97
C HIS A 54 -6.98 -7.69 -12.09
N LYS A 55 -6.57 -6.72 -12.88
CA LYS A 55 -5.19 -6.28 -13.06
C LYS A 55 -4.86 -5.19 -12.04
N PRO A 56 -3.76 -5.34 -11.27
CA PRO A 56 -3.35 -4.34 -10.31
C PRO A 56 -3.01 -2.99 -10.97
N ILE A 57 -3.38 -1.90 -10.29
CA ILE A 57 -2.96 -0.54 -10.62
C ILE A 57 -1.86 -0.13 -9.64
N ILE A 58 -0.65 0.11 -10.15
CA ILE A 58 0.45 0.68 -9.37
C ILE A 58 0.37 2.20 -9.49
N ALA A 59 0.17 2.88 -8.37
CA ALA A 59 0.31 4.33 -8.27
C ALA A 59 1.74 4.70 -7.82
N SER A 60 2.39 5.62 -8.53
CA SER A 60 3.69 6.16 -8.20
C SER A 60 3.57 7.67 -7.98
N ILE A 61 3.83 8.14 -6.76
CA ILE A 61 3.72 9.55 -6.41
C ILE A 61 5.14 10.10 -6.21
N THR A 62 5.52 11.09 -7.00
CA THR A 62 6.81 11.76 -6.84
C THR A 62 6.67 12.85 -5.79
N ILE A 63 7.11 12.57 -4.57
CA ILE A 63 7.13 13.57 -3.51
C ILE A 63 8.42 14.39 -3.67
N GLY A 64 8.28 15.65 -4.06
CA GLY A 64 9.42 16.58 -4.08
C GLY A 64 10.04 16.66 -2.68
N SER A 65 11.37 16.54 -2.59
CA SER A 65 12.15 16.60 -1.34
C SER A 65 12.19 17.99 -0.69
N LYS A 66 11.14 18.81 -0.87
CA LYS A 66 10.94 19.95 0.02
C LYS A 66 10.49 19.35 1.35
N SER A 67 11.45 19.23 2.26
CA SER A 67 11.20 19.07 3.69
C SER A 67 10.09 20.03 4.10
N MET A 68 8.87 19.52 4.14
CA MET A 68 7.72 20.28 4.55
C MET A 68 7.74 20.20 6.07
N THR A 69 8.56 21.05 6.70
CA THR A 69 8.59 21.28 8.15
C THR A 69 7.33 21.98 8.64
N TRP A 70 6.19 21.78 7.99
CA TRP A 70 4.92 22.04 8.62
C TRP A 70 4.58 20.80 9.44
N LYS A 71 5.07 20.80 10.69
CA LYS A 71 4.49 19.96 11.74
C LYS A 71 3.07 20.46 11.99
N VAL A 72 2.15 20.11 11.09
CA VAL A 72 0.73 20.11 11.43
C VAL A 72 0.65 19.16 12.62
N PRO A 73 0.15 19.58 13.80
CA PRO A 73 -0.06 18.65 14.89
C PRO A 73 -1.13 17.68 14.43
N THR A 74 -0.71 16.56 13.85
CA THR A 74 -1.59 15.40 13.74
C THR A 74 -1.89 15.05 15.18
N LYS A 75 -3.14 15.22 15.56
CA LYS A 75 -3.65 14.67 16.82
C LYS A 75 -3.47 13.16 16.64
N LEU A 76 -2.34 12.63 17.11
CA LEU A 76 -2.04 11.21 17.04
C LEU A 76 -3.08 10.53 17.94
N SER A 77 -4.19 10.10 17.33
CA SER A 77 -5.23 9.32 18.03
C SER A 77 -4.66 7.99 18.53
N TRP A 78 -3.59 7.54 17.89
CA TRP A 78 -2.79 6.39 18.29
C TRP A 78 -1.61 6.82 19.16
N ASN A 79 -1.50 6.21 20.33
CA ASN A 79 -0.35 6.42 21.20
C ASN A 79 0.88 5.67 20.63
N PHE A 80 1.61 6.34 19.74
CA PHE A 80 2.86 5.82 19.17
C PHE A 80 4.00 5.69 20.19
N ARG A 81 3.81 6.07 21.47
CA ARG A 81 4.83 5.87 22.52
C ARG A 81 4.75 4.52 23.22
N LYS A 82 3.74 3.70 22.93
CA LYS A 82 3.55 2.38 23.54
C LYS A 82 4.44 1.28 22.96
N ALA A 83 5.28 1.59 21.99
CA ALA A 83 6.18 0.62 21.39
C ALA A 83 7.50 1.26 20.96
N ASP A 84 8.58 0.49 21.08
CA ASP A 84 9.87 0.79 20.50
C ASP A 84 9.86 0.43 19.00
N TRP A 85 9.37 1.37 18.18
CA TRP A 85 9.22 1.15 16.73
C TRP A 85 10.52 0.86 15.99
N PRO A 86 11.65 1.57 16.22
CA PRO A 86 12.92 1.23 15.58
C PRO A 86 13.35 -0.21 15.87
N ARG A 87 13.18 -0.65 17.12
CA ARG A 87 13.49 -2.04 17.50
C ARG A 87 12.51 -3.03 16.88
N PHE A 88 11.23 -2.70 16.80
CA PHE A 88 10.22 -3.54 16.13
C PHE A 88 10.58 -3.78 14.67
N THR A 89 10.90 -2.72 13.91
CA THR A 89 11.29 -2.84 12.49
C THR A 89 12.50 -3.76 12.34
N ASN A 90 13.56 -3.54 13.12
CA ASN A 90 14.78 -4.35 13.05
C ASN A 90 14.52 -5.83 13.40
N ILE A 91 13.73 -6.11 14.44
CA ILE A 91 13.40 -7.49 14.82
C ILE A 91 12.52 -8.15 13.75
N LEU A 92 11.52 -7.43 13.23
CA LEU A 92 10.61 -7.98 12.22
C LEU A 92 11.34 -8.32 10.94
N ASP A 93 12.19 -7.43 10.42
CA ASP A 93 12.95 -7.66 9.19
C ASP A 93 13.88 -8.88 9.32
N ASN A 94 14.59 -8.99 10.46
CA ASN A 94 15.44 -10.14 10.73
C ASN A 94 14.65 -11.45 10.84
N GLU A 95 13.52 -11.45 11.55
CA GLU A 95 12.69 -12.64 11.73
C GLU A 95 12.02 -13.07 10.42
N LEU A 96 11.57 -12.12 9.58
CA LEU A 96 11.02 -12.44 8.25
C LEU A 96 12.09 -12.99 7.30
N HIS A 97 13.32 -12.47 7.35
CA HIS A 97 14.43 -12.96 6.52
C HIS A 97 14.92 -14.36 6.95
N THR A 98 14.90 -14.66 8.24
CA THR A 98 15.44 -15.92 8.78
C THR A 98 14.38 -17.02 8.90
N SER A 99 13.10 -16.65 8.96
CA SER A 99 12.01 -17.63 9.07
C SER A 99 11.86 -18.44 7.77
N PRO A 100 11.62 -19.76 7.85
CA PRO A 100 11.40 -20.62 6.68
C PRO A 100 9.99 -20.41 6.12
N LEU A 101 9.73 -19.23 5.55
CA LEU A 101 8.46 -18.92 4.89
C LEU A 101 8.38 -19.64 3.54
N ASN A 102 7.44 -20.56 3.42
CA ASN A 102 7.20 -21.27 2.18
C ASN A 102 6.26 -20.47 1.27
N PHE A 103 6.81 -19.75 0.28
CA PHE A 103 6.01 -18.97 -0.68
C PHE A 103 5.18 -19.83 -1.64
N ASN A 104 5.44 -21.14 -1.72
CA ASN A 104 4.68 -22.06 -2.57
C ASN A 104 3.44 -22.65 -1.85
N GLN A 105 3.22 -22.34 -0.56
CA GLN A 105 2.06 -22.81 0.18
C GLN A 105 0.81 -21.95 -0.10
N ARG A 106 -0.36 -22.40 0.36
CA ARG A 106 -1.61 -21.62 0.27
C ARG A 106 -1.43 -20.24 0.91
N ALA A 107 -1.90 -19.20 0.21
CA ALA A 107 -1.78 -17.80 0.64
C ALA A 107 -2.27 -17.59 2.08
N ASP A 108 -3.41 -18.17 2.44
CA ASP A 108 -4.02 -18.07 3.78
C ASP A 108 -3.08 -18.59 4.88
N LYS A 109 -2.38 -19.70 4.62
CA LYS A 109 -1.43 -20.27 5.58
C LYS A 109 -0.17 -19.40 5.70
N LEU A 110 0.34 -18.91 4.56
CA LEU A 110 1.46 -17.97 4.54
C LEU A 110 1.13 -16.66 5.30
N CYS A 111 -0.08 -16.12 5.09
CA CYS A 111 -0.57 -14.96 5.83
C CYS A 111 -0.60 -15.21 7.33
N ASN A 112 -1.07 -16.39 7.77
CA ASN A 112 -1.06 -16.76 9.18
C ASN A 112 0.37 -16.86 9.75
N ASP A 113 1.30 -17.47 9.01
CA ASP A 113 2.70 -17.59 9.45
C ASP A 113 3.36 -16.20 9.61
N ILE A 114 3.19 -15.31 8.63
CA ILE A 114 3.66 -13.91 8.69
C ILE A 114 3.01 -13.18 9.87
N THR A 115 1.69 -13.33 10.05
CA THR A 115 0.96 -12.71 11.16
C THR A 115 1.50 -13.16 12.51
N ASN A 116 1.79 -14.46 12.67
CA ASN A 116 2.37 -15.00 13.89
C ASN A 116 3.76 -14.41 14.19
N ILE A 117 4.59 -14.21 13.16
CA ILE A 117 5.89 -13.53 13.28
C ILE A 117 5.69 -12.09 13.74
N MET A 118 4.78 -11.34 13.10
CA MET A 118 4.47 -9.95 13.46
C MET A 118 4.00 -9.83 14.92
N ILE A 119 3.10 -10.71 15.36
CA ILE A 119 2.60 -10.74 16.75
C ILE A 119 3.74 -11.03 17.73
N ARG A 120 4.63 -11.98 17.41
CA ARG A 120 5.80 -12.31 18.24
C ARG A 120 6.75 -11.13 18.37
N CYS A 121 7.02 -10.42 17.27
CA CYS A 121 7.86 -9.23 17.26
C CYS A 121 7.23 -8.10 18.08
N ALA A 122 5.93 -7.85 17.90
CA ALA A 122 5.20 -6.81 18.61
C ALA A 122 5.23 -7.02 20.13
N LYS A 123 5.03 -8.26 20.59
CA LYS A 123 5.11 -8.60 22.03
C LYS A 123 6.47 -8.29 22.66
N LYS A 124 7.57 -8.31 21.88
CA LYS A 124 8.92 -8.01 22.37
C LYS A 124 9.22 -6.51 22.47
N THR A 125 8.39 -5.66 21.85
CA THR A 125 8.70 -4.23 21.64
C THR A 125 7.64 -3.28 22.17
N ILE A 126 6.53 -3.81 22.71
CA ILE A 126 5.57 -3.02 23.49
C ILE A 126 6.26 -2.58 24.81
N ILE A 127 6.05 -1.32 25.19
CA ILE A 127 6.55 -0.66 26.41
C ILE A 127 5.42 -0.57 27.44
#